data_AF-A0A2E0K6J7-F1
#
_entry.id   AF-A0A2E0K6J7-F1
#
_cell.length_a   1.000
_cell.length_b   1.000
_cell.length_c   1.000
_cell.angle_alpha   90.00
_cell.angle_beta   90.00
_cell.angle_gamma   90.00
#
_symmetry.space_group_name_H-M   'P 1'
#
loop_
_entity.id
_entity.type
_entity.pdbx_description
1 polymer ?
#
loop_
_entity_poly.entity_id
_entity_poly.type
_entity_poly.pdbx_seq_one_letter_code
_entity_poly.pdbx_strand_id
1 'polypeptide(L)' 'MSLDQITAFATKAKEDAELGAQLKACVKMKEMFALARDNGYQFDEDSLYPPNEPQFTEEQLSERLAKALLRA' A
#
# COMPACT_ATOMS: atom_id res chain seq x y z
N MET A 1 4.89 -14.31 -2.38
CA MET A 1 3.53 -14.43 -1.79
C MET A 1 3.03 -13.05 -1.35
N SER A 2 3.52 -12.46 -0.24
CA SER A 2 3.04 -11.13 0.20
C SER A 2 3.51 -9.97 -0.68
N LEU A 3 4.74 -10.00 -1.20
CA LEU A 3 5.26 -8.99 -2.13
C LEU A 3 4.43 -8.89 -3.42
N ASP A 4 4.11 -10.02 -4.05
CA ASP A 4 3.25 -10.07 -5.25
C ASP A 4 1.86 -9.44 -5.00
N GLN A 5 1.26 -9.74 -3.84
CA GLN A 5 -0.04 -9.18 -3.44
C GLN A 5 0.05 -7.66 -3.25
N ILE A 6 1.13 -7.17 -2.63
CA ILE A 6 1.37 -5.73 -2.45
C ILE A 6 1.51 -5.04 -3.80
N THR A 7 2.33 -5.60 -4.71
CA THR A 7 2.53 -5.03 -6.05
C THR A 7 1.25 -5.06 -6.88
N ALA A 8 0.49 -6.16 -6.80
CA ALA A 8 -0.80 -6.28 -7.48
C ALA A 8 -1.82 -5.27 -6.94
N PHE A 9 -1.87 -5.08 -5.62
CA PHE A 9 -2.71 -4.06 -5.00
C PHE A 9 -2.29 -2.64 -5.38
N ALA A 10 -0.98 -2.35 -5.35
CA ALA A 10 -0.43 -1.07 -5.79
C ALA A 10 -0.74 -0.79 -7.27
N THR A 11 -0.69 -1.81 -8.12
CA THR A 11 -1.04 -1.69 -9.55
C THR A 11 -2.53 -1.43 -9.71
N LYS A 12 -3.37 -2.17 -9.00
CA LYS A 12 -4.82 -1.97 -9.01
C LYS A 12 -5.22 -0.58 -8.51
N ALA A 13 -4.60 -0.07 -7.44
CA ALA A 13 -4.83 1.28 -6.94
C ALA A 13 -4.33 2.38 -7.88
N LYS A 14 -3.52 2.03 -8.88
CA LYS A 14 -3.08 2.90 -9.98
C LYS A 14 -4.09 2.89 -11.13
N GLU A 15 -4.63 1.72 -11.44
CA GLU A 15 -5.63 1.53 -12.50
C GLU A 15 -7.02 2.04 -12.08
N ASP A 16 -7.36 1.88 -10.80
CA ASP A 16 -8.64 2.27 -10.22
C ASP A 16 -8.51 3.58 -9.42
N ALA A 17 -9.10 4.65 -9.96
CA ALA A 17 -9.03 5.98 -9.37
C ALA A 17 -9.77 6.08 -8.02
N GLU A 18 -10.83 5.31 -7.81
CA GLU A 18 -11.55 5.28 -6.53
C GLU A 18 -10.70 4.57 -5.47
N LEU A 19 -10.08 3.43 -5.83
CA LEU A 19 -9.19 2.71 -4.94
C LEU A 19 -7.94 3.53 -4.61
N GLY A 20 -7.34 4.20 -5.60
CA GLY A 20 -6.22 5.10 -5.41
C GLY A 20 -6.55 6.27 -4.48
N ALA A 21 -7.75 6.86 -4.59
CA ALA A 21 -8.21 7.90 -3.68
C ALA A 21 -8.40 7.38 -2.24
N GLN A 22 -8.96 6.18 -2.07
CA GLN A 22 -9.12 5.54 -0.75
C GLN A 22 -7.77 5.19 -0.12
N LEU A 23 -6.83 4.67 -0.91
CA LEU A 23 -5.46 4.37 -0.48
C LEU A 23 -4.76 5.64 0.00
N LYS A 24 -4.89 6.73 -0.75
CA LYS A 24 -4.31 8.03 -0.42
C LYS A 24 -4.99 8.68 0.78
N ALA A 25 -6.26 8.38 1.02
CA ALA A 25 -6.97 8.80 2.22
C ALA A 25 -6.57 7.98 3.47
N CYS A 26 -5.98 6.79 3.29
CA CYS A 26 -5.48 6.00 4.42
C CYS A 26 -4.27 6.71 5.06
N VAL A 27 -4.36 6.99 6.35
CA VAL A 27 -3.29 7.66 7.12
C VAL A 27 -2.57 6.66 8.03
N LYS A 28 -3.24 5.56 8.38
CA LYS A 28 -2.70 4.48 9.21
C LYS A 28 -2.51 3.20 8.40
N MET A 29 -1.46 2.45 8.71
CA MET A 29 -1.20 1.16 8.05
C MET A 29 -2.37 0.19 8.21
N LYS A 30 -3.00 0.14 9.39
CA LYS A 30 -4.21 -0.67 9.64
C LYS A 30 -5.36 -0.38 8.67
N GLU A 31 -5.53 0.87 8.24
CA GLU A 31 -6.56 1.25 7.26
C GLU A 31 -6.17 0.74 5.87
N MET A 32 -4.90 0.89 5.50
CA MET A 32 -4.37 0.34 4.25
C MET A 32 -4.51 -1.18 4.18
N PHE A 33 -4.21 -1.91 5.25
CA PHE A 33 -4.40 -3.35 5.34
C PHE A 33 -5.87 -3.76 5.27
N ALA A 34 -6.75 -2.99 5.92
CA ALA A 34 -8.19 -3.23 5.85
C ALA A 34 -8.71 -3.04 4.42
N LEU A 35 -8.29 -1.96 3.75
CA LEU A 35 -8.64 -1.66 2.36
C LEU A 35 -8.14 -2.73 1.40
N ALA A 36 -6.89 -3.16 1.57
CA ALA A 36 -6.31 -4.26 0.82
C ALA A 36 -7.14 -5.55 0.99
N ARG A 37 -7.49 -5.89 2.24
CA ARG A 37 -8.25 -7.10 2.57
C ARG A 37 -9.66 -7.08 1.99
N ASP A 38 -10.31 -5.92 2.01
CA ASP A 38 -11.62 -5.70 1.37
C ASP A 38 -11.54 -5.94 -0.15
N ASN A 39 -10.42 -5.58 -0.75
CA ASN A 39 -10.12 -5.82 -2.17
C ASN A 39 -9.59 -7.23 -2.47
N GLY A 40 -9.51 -8.13 -1.48
CA GLY A 40 -9.02 -9.50 -1.63
C GLY A 40 -7.50 -9.65 -1.55
N TYR A 41 -6.77 -8.58 -1.20
CA TYR A 41 -5.32 -8.58 -1.02
C TYR A 41 -4.97 -8.72 0.45
N GLN A 42 -4.02 -9.60 0.76
CA GLN A 42 -3.55 -9.77 2.13
C GLN A 42 -2.03 -9.78 2.15
N PHE A 43 -1.45 -8.87 2.93
CA PHE A 43 -0.02 -8.73 3.09
C PHE A 43 0.32 -8.29 4.51
N ASP A 44 1.53 -8.61 4.93
CA ASP A 44 2.04 -8.37 6.28
C ASP A 44 2.88 -7.09 6.34
N GLU A 45 2.85 -6.45 7.50
CA GLU A 45 3.64 -5.25 7.78
C GLU A 45 5.14 -5.49 7.62
N ASP A 46 5.60 -6.69 7.99
CA ASP A 46 6.99 -7.13 7.83
C ASP A 46 7.47 -7.08 6.37
N SER A 47 6.58 -7.38 5.41
CA SER A 47 6.91 -7.34 3.99
C SER A 47 7.06 -5.93 3.43
N LEU A 48 6.51 -4.92 4.12
CA LEU A 48 6.55 -3.52 3.72
C LEU A 48 7.81 -2.79 4.20
N TYR A 49 8.55 -3.38 5.14
CA TYR A 49 9.77 -2.80 5.68
C TYR A 49 11.01 -3.29 4.91
N PRO A 50 12.11 -2.49 4.88
CA PRO A 50 13.36 -2.90 4.28
C PRO A 50 13.85 -4.24 4.86
N PRO A 51 14.35 -5.16 4.02
CA PRO A 51 15.16 -4.89 2.82
C PRO A 51 14.45 -4.91 1.45
N ASN A 52 13.12 -4.89 1.39
CA ASN A 52 12.39 -4.94 0.12
C ASN A 52 12.31 -3.57 -0.60
N GLU A 53 12.23 -3.58 -1.92
CA GLU A 53 11.96 -2.37 -2.71
C GLU A 53 10.57 -1.81 -2.42
N PRO A 54 10.40 -0.48 -2.52
CA PRO A 54 9.11 0.17 -2.31
C PRO A 54 8.11 -0.21 -3.40
N GLN A 55 7.09 -0.98 -3.03
CA GLN A 55 6.06 -1.44 -3.97
C GLN A 55 4.97 -0.40 -4.27
N PHE A 56 4.84 0.61 -3.41
CA PHE A 56 3.96 1.75 -3.63
C PHE A 56 4.78 2.97 -4.00
N THR A 57 4.20 3.87 -4.81
CA THR A 57 4.81 5.18 -5.06
C THR A 57 4.28 6.23 -4.09
N GLU A 58 5.08 7.27 -3.86
CA GLU A 58 4.75 8.38 -2.95
C GLU A 58 3.42 9.08 -3.34
N GLU A 59 3.09 9.07 -4.63
CA GLU A 59 1.85 9.65 -5.16
C GLU A 59 0.58 8.85 -4.82
N GLN A 60 0.74 7.54 -4.59
CA GLN A 60 -0.35 6.61 -4.25
C GLN A 60 -0.62 6.54 -2.74
N LEU A 61 0.38 6.84 -1.92
CA LEU A 61 0.27 6.85 -0.47
C LEU A 61 -0.05 8.25 0.05
N SER A 62 -0.61 8.33 1.26
CA SER A 62 -0.65 9.59 2.00
C SER A 62 0.76 10.01 2.43
N GLU A 63 1.00 11.31 2.61
CA GLU A 63 2.31 11.83 3.10
C GLU A 63 2.79 11.10 4.35
N ARG A 64 1.87 10.67 5.22
CA ARG A 64 2.21 9.96 6.46
C ARG A 64 2.61 8.51 6.21
N LEU A 65 1.90 7.78 5.34
CA LEU A 65 2.24 6.40 4.98
C LEU A 65 3.50 6.35 4.13
N ALA A 66 3.63 7.24 3.14
CA ALA A 66 4.84 7.42 2.36
C ALA A 66 6.06 7.61 3.27
N LYS A 67 5.97 8.52 4.25
CA LYS A 67 7.05 8.76 5.21
C LYS A 67 7.34 7.59 6.14
N ALA A 68 6.39 6.67 6.34
CA ALA A 68 6.59 5.49 7.19
C ALA A 68 7.11 4.27 6.40
N LEU A 69 6.79 4.18 5.11
CA LEU A 69 7.09 3.04 4.23
C LEU A 69 8.28 3.29 3.29
N LEU A 70 8.38 4.49 2.72
CA LEU A 70 9.41 4.87 1.73
C LEU A 70 10.65 5.49 2.36
N ARG A 71 10.59 5.85 3.64
CA ARG A 71 11.67 6.52 4.35
C ARG A 71 12.59 5.49 5.01
N ALA A 72 13.13 4.60 4.18
CA ALA A 72 14.38 3.89 4.49
C ALA A 72 15.56 4.87 4.37
#